data_AF-A0A2S5CH31-F1
#
_entry.id   AF-A0A2S5CH31-F1
#
_cell.length_a   1.000
_cell.length_b   1.000
_cell.length_c   1.000
_cell.angle_alpha   90.00
_cell.angle_beta   90.00
_cell.angle_gamma   90.00
#
_symmetry.space_group_name_H-M   'P 1'
#
loop_
_entity.id
_entity.type
_entity.pdbx_description
1 polymer ?
#
loop_
_entity_poly.entity_id
_entity_poly.type
_entity_poly.pdbx_seq_one_letter_code
_entity_poly.pdbx_strand_id
1 'polypeptide(L)'
;MEVLFRIKYDSGRNMFDGLDMYYGANSLAALSEFMLVAAHAFINEEIVVRAPAARGFRIVLGKNSIGSLEQIIQLVVTDSETLSLLTDLGKSGLYDLLKYAFCSLLGIPWAIKNKKAKKKILALMQENEDLLQRLENALLTAHSPVKYQGYTVALSLGRQPLSHSMIPLLSTWKQRLLSLVVR
;
A
#
# COMPACT_ATOMS: atom_id res chain seq x y z
N MET A 1 9.67 16.60 -5.72
CA MET A 1 9.51 16.08 -4.34
C MET A 1 9.64 14.57 -4.38
N GLU A 2 10.24 13.97 -3.36
CA GLU A 2 10.42 12.51 -3.25
C GLU A 2 9.79 11.98 -1.96
N VAL A 3 9.15 10.81 -2.08
CA VAL A 3 8.56 10.08 -0.97
C VAL A 3 9.11 8.64 -0.98
N LEU A 4 9.70 8.25 0.14
CA LEU A 4 10.37 6.95 0.29
C LEU A 4 9.46 5.96 1.01
N PHE A 5 9.33 4.77 0.42
CA PHE A 5 8.69 3.60 0.99
C PHE A 5 9.73 2.51 1.20
N ARG A 6 9.60 1.73 2.27
CA ARG A 6 10.41 0.55 2.49
C ARG A 6 9.53 -0.68 2.61
N ILE A 7 9.91 -1.72 1.89
CA ILE A 7 9.34 -3.06 2.01
C ILE A 7 10.40 -3.94 2.65
N LYS A 8 10.03 -4.59 3.74
CA LYS A 8 10.89 -5.55 4.44
C LYS A 8 10.17 -6.89 4.51
N TYR A 9 10.86 -7.93 4.07
CA TYR A 9 10.51 -9.32 4.37
C TYR A 9 11.27 -9.72 5.63
N ASP A 10 10.58 -10.30 6.60
CA ASP A 10 11.16 -10.64 7.90
C ASP A 10 10.65 -11.99 8.41
N SER A 11 11.33 -12.51 9.43
CA SER A 11 10.99 -13.73 10.14
C SER A 11 9.56 -13.63 10.67
N GLY A 12 8.78 -14.68 10.41
CA GLY A 12 7.41 -14.80 10.88
C GLY A 12 7.25 -16.04 11.73
N ARG A 13 6.54 -17.03 11.20
CA ARG A 13 6.48 -18.38 11.79
C ARG A 13 7.78 -19.15 11.56
N ASN A 14 8.47 -18.85 10.46
CA ASN A 14 9.77 -19.43 10.13
C ASN A 14 10.86 -18.37 10.28
N MET A 15 12.08 -18.80 10.63
CA MET A 15 13.25 -17.94 10.54
C MET A 15 13.50 -17.59 9.07
N PHE A 16 13.73 -16.32 8.81
CA PHE A 16 14.00 -15.84 7.46
C PHE A 16 15.44 -16.20 7.06
N ASP A 17 15.58 -17.16 6.15
CA ASP A 17 16.86 -17.54 5.52
C ASP A 17 17.00 -16.97 4.10
N GLY A 18 15.88 -16.55 3.52
CA GLY A 18 15.79 -15.96 2.19
C GLY A 18 14.35 -16.01 1.68
N LEU A 19 14.08 -15.21 0.65
CA LEU A 19 12.86 -15.30 -0.12
C LEU A 19 13.22 -15.78 -1.51
N ASP A 20 12.55 -16.83 -1.99
CA ASP A 20 12.70 -17.26 -3.38
C ASP A 20 12.47 -16.07 -4.31
N MET A 21 13.41 -15.85 -5.23
CA MET A 21 13.41 -14.68 -6.10
C MET A 21 12.12 -14.56 -6.93
N TYR A 22 11.58 -15.67 -7.41
CA TYR A 22 10.34 -15.67 -8.21
C TYR A 22 9.15 -15.18 -7.37
N TYR A 23 9.02 -15.69 -6.14
CA TYR A 23 7.93 -15.28 -5.26
C TYR A 23 8.13 -13.85 -4.72
N GLY A 24 9.36 -13.46 -4.41
CA GLY A 24 9.69 -12.11 -3.98
C GLY A 24 9.45 -11.06 -5.05
N ALA A 25 9.87 -11.32 -6.30
CA ALA A 25 9.65 -10.41 -7.41
C ALA A 25 8.15 -10.20 -7.70
N ASN A 26 7.35 -11.27 -7.68
CA ASN A 26 5.90 -11.18 -7.87
C ASN A 26 5.22 -10.39 -6.74
N SER A 27 5.61 -10.64 -5.50
CA SER A 27 5.11 -9.89 -4.34
C SER A 27 5.44 -8.40 -4.45
N LEU A 28 6.69 -8.08 -4.80
CA LEU A 28 7.17 -6.71 -4.96
C LEU A 28 6.46 -5.99 -6.11
N ALA A 29 6.24 -6.65 -7.25
CA ALA A 29 5.53 -6.09 -8.39
C ALA A 29 4.07 -5.72 -8.02
N ALA A 30 3.38 -6.61 -7.31
CA ALA A 30 2.01 -6.36 -6.87
C ALA A 30 1.92 -5.25 -5.80
N LEU A 31 2.90 -5.16 -4.88
CA LEU A 31 3.00 -4.02 -3.95
C LEU A 31 3.26 -2.71 -4.69
N SER A 32 4.09 -2.73 -5.73
CA SER A 32 4.31 -1.54 -6.57
C SER A 32 3.03 -1.11 -7.27
N GLU A 33 2.25 -2.04 -7.83
CA GLU A 33 0.94 -1.74 -8.42
C GLU A 33 -0.03 -1.15 -7.39
N PHE A 34 -0.15 -1.78 -6.22
CA PHE A 34 -0.97 -1.27 -5.12
C PHE A 34 -0.62 0.18 -4.79
N MET A 35 0.68 0.45 -4.59
CA MET A 35 1.17 1.77 -4.21
C MET A 35 0.89 2.81 -5.27
N LEU A 36 1.04 2.44 -6.53
CA LEU A 36 0.82 3.32 -7.65
C LEU A 36 -0.67 3.68 -7.78
N VAL A 37 -1.56 2.68 -7.76
CA VAL A 37 -3.01 2.89 -7.86
C VAL A 37 -3.51 3.71 -6.68
N ALA A 38 -3.10 3.37 -5.45
CA ALA A 38 -3.50 4.08 -4.24
C ALA A 38 -3.00 5.53 -4.26
N ALA A 39 -1.72 5.76 -4.54
CA ALA A 39 -1.16 7.11 -4.58
C ALA A 39 -1.84 7.97 -5.66
N HIS A 40 -2.13 7.40 -6.83
CA HIS A 40 -2.81 8.14 -7.87
C HIS A 40 -4.21 8.56 -7.47
N ALA A 41 -5.02 7.61 -6.99
CA ALA A 41 -6.39 7.86 -6.54
C ALA A 41 -6.43 8.91 -5.44
N PHE A 42 -5.51 8.84 -4.48
CA PHE A 42 -5.48 9.77 -3.36
C PHE A 42 -4.96 11.17 -3.72
N ILE A 43 -3.96 11.26 -4.61
CA ILE A 43 -3.40 12.56 -4.99
C ILE A 43 -4.35 13.28 -5.95
N ASN A 44 -4.82 12.58 -6.98
CA ASN A 44 -5.55 13.16 -8.11
C ASN A 44 -7.08 13.02 -7.98
N GLU A 45 -7.57 12.31 -6.97
CA GLU A 45 -9.00 12.05 -6.77
C GLU A 45 -9.63 11.28 -7.93
N GLU A 46 -8.81 10.53 -8.69
CA GLU A 46 -9.23 9.81 -9.90
C GLU A 46 -8.72 8.36 -9.87
N ILE A 47 -9.59 7.40 -10.20
CA ILE A 47 -9.24 5.97 -10.22
C ILE A 47 -8.76 5.58 -11.61
N VAL A 48 -7.53 5.07 -11.68
CA VAL A 48 -7.04 4.46 -12.91
C VAL A 48 -7.41 3.00 -13.03
N VAL A 49 -7.80 2.62 -14.25
CA VAL A 49 -8.11 1.22 -14.62
C VAL A 49 -6.85 0.37 -14.74
N ARG A 50 -5.65 0.94 -14.91
CA ARG A 50 -4.38 0.20 -14.96
C ARG A 50 -3.24 1.03 -14.38
N ALA A 51 -2.27 0.38 -13.73
CA ALA A 51 -1.11 1.08 -13.17
C ALA A 51 -0.35 1.94 -14.21
N PRO A 52 -0.11 1.52 -15.47
CA PRO A 52 0.52 2.38 -16.46
C PRO A 52 -0.25 3.66 -16.81
N ALA A 53 -1.54 3.75 -16.44
CA ALA A 53 -2.34 4.93 -16.69
C ALA A 53 -2.12 6.03 -15.64
N ALA A 54 -1.39 5.77 -14.54
CA ALA A 54 -1.10 6.81 -13.58
C ALA A 54 -0.16 7.87 -14.13
N ARG A 55 -0.53 9.13 -13.86
CA ARG A 55 0.17 10.30 -14.37
C ARG A 55 0.75 11.11 -13.23
N GLY A 56 1.78 11.85 -13.59
CA GLY A 56 2.33 12.90 -12.77
C GLY A 56 3.31 12.49 -11.66
N PHE A 57 3.49 11.19 -11.48
CA PHE A 57 4.61 10.65 -10.73
C PHE A 57 5.03 9.31 -11.33
N ARG A 58 6.23 8.87 -10.96
CA ARG A 58 6.72 7.52 -11.23
C ARG A 58 7.14 6.85 -9.93
N ILE A 59 6.98 5.54 -9.88
CA ILE A 59 7.50 4.70 -8.82
C ILE A 59 8.77 4.02 -9.32
N VAL A 60 9.88 4.21 -8.61
CA VAL A 60 11.20 3.65 -8.96
C VAL A 60 11.78 2.84 -7.82
N LEU A 61 12.56 1.81 -8.15
CA LEU A 61 13.37 1.10 -7.16
C LEU A 61 14.48 2.03 -6.67
N GLY A 62 14.52 2.26 -5.36
CA GLY A 62 15.53 3.05 -4.70
C GLY A 62 16.82 2.26 -4.48
N LYS A 63 17.90 2.98 -4.15
CA LYS A 63 19.15 2.35 -3.72
C LYS A 63 18.96 1.74 -2.34
N ASN A 64 19.20 0.43 -2.20
CA ASN A 64 19.18 -0.23 -0.91
C ASN A 64 20.45 0.08 -0.11
N SER A 65 20.37 0.02 1.22
CA SER A 65 21.55 0.09 2.08
C SER A 65 22.42 -1.15 1.89
N ILE A 66 23.75 -0.97 1.96
CA ILE A 66 24.71 -2.07 1.85
C ILE A 66 24.39 -3.14 2.90
N GLY A 67 24.25 -4.40 2.47
CA GLY A 67 23.95 -5.54 3.35
C GLY A 67 22.49 -5.70 3.76
N SER A 68 21.56 -4.90 3.21
CA SER A 68 20.13 -5.00 3.51
C SER A 68 19.36 -5.68 2.38
N LEU A 69 18.46 -6.60 2.75
CA LEU A 69 17.42 -7.15 1.87
C LEU A 69 16.13 -6.29 1.89
N GLU A 70 16.14 -5.15 2.59
CA GLU A 70 15.06 -4.17 2.49
C GLU A 70 15.01 -3.58 1.09
N GLN A 71 13.84 -3.62 0.48
CA GLN A 71 13.62 -2.98 -0.81
C GLN A 71 13.06 -1.58 -0.61
N ILE A 72 13.80 -0.58 -1.09
CA ILE A 72 13.33 0.79 -1.10
C ILE A 72 12.57 1.05 -2.41
N ILE A 73 11.39 1.64 -2.28
CA ILE A 73 10.58 2.13 -3.39
C ILE A 73 10.42 3.65 -3.24
N GLN A 74 10.59 4.41 -4.32
CA GLN A 74 10.52 5.86 -4.30
C GLN A 74 9.42 6.36 -5.23
N LEU A 75 8.53 7.21 -4.71
CA LEU A 75 7.62 7.99 -5.54
C LEU A 75 8.31 9.31 -5.89
N VAL A 76 8.51 9.52 -7.18
CA VAL A 76 9.15 10.70 -7.76
C VAL A 76 8.11 11.45 -8.58
N VAL A 77 7.74 12.64 -8.13
CA VAL A 77 6.80 13.51 -8.85
C VAL A 77 7.45 14.07 -10.12
N THR A 78 6.74 14.00 -11.24
CA THR A 78 7.26 14.35 -12.57
C THR A 78 6.69 15.63 -13.16
N ASP A 79 5.51 16.08 -12.70
CA ASP A 79 4.86 17.30 -13.19
C ASP A 79 4.54 18.29 -12.04
N SER A 80 4.21 19.53 -12.41
CA SER A 80 3.96 20.63 -11.46
C SER A 80 2.60 20.56 -10.77
N GLU A 81 1.58 19.99 -11.40
CA GLU A 81 0.23 19.89 -10.83
C GLU A 81 0.21 18.87 -9.70
N THR A 82 0.71 17.66 -9.95
CA THR A 82 0.88 16.62 -8.91
C THR A 82 1.78 17.11 -7.78
N LEU A 83 2.82 17.89 -8.10
CA LEU A 83 3.70 18.47 -7.08
C LEU A 83 2.93 19.44 -6.17
N SER A 84 2.08 20.29 -6.74
CA SER A 84 1.23 21.21 -5.99
C SER A 84 0.25 20.46 -5.09
N LEU A 85 -0.47 19.48 -5.66
CA LEU A 85 -1.43 18.64 -4.93
C LEU A 85 -0.77 17.88 -3.77
N LEU A 86 0.40 17.28 -4.02
CA LEU A 86 1.13 16.53 -3.01
C LEU A 86 1.74 17.45 -1.93
N THR A 87 2.17 18.66 -2.30
CA THR A 87 2.67 19.66 -1.36
C THR A 87 1.55 20.17 -0.47
N ASP A 88 0.36 20.43 -1.03
CA ASP A 88 -0.82 20.83 -0.27
C ASP A 88 -1.26 19.73 0.71
N LEU A 89 -1.30 18.48 0.26
CA LEU A 89 -1.64 17.32 1.10
C LEU A 89 -0.61 17.08 2.20
N GLY A 90 0.67 17.24 1.85
CA GLY A 90 1.82 16.97 2.71
C GLY A 90 2.10 15.47 2.92
N LYS A 91 3.31 15.15 3.39
CA LYS A 91 3.74 13.77 3.65
C LYS A 91 2.86 13.06 4.70
N SER A 92 2.37 13.79 5.72
CA SER A 92 1.49 13.26 6.74
C SER A 92 0.09 12.94 6.22
N GLY A 93 -0.42 13.74 5.27
CA GLY A 93 -1.68 13.47 4.60
C GLY A 93 -1.60 12.22 3.74
N LEU A 94 -0.55 12.10 2.92
CA LEU A 94 -0.32 10.91 2.12
C LEU A 94 -0.13 9.65 3.00
N TYR A 95 0.60 9.76 4.11
CA TYR A 95 0.73 8.68 5.09
C TYR A 95 -0.63 8.22 5.59
N ASP A 96 -1.47 9.14 6.07
CA ASP A 96 -2.79 8.80 6.63
C ASP A 96 -3.70 8.16 5.58
N LEU A 97 -3.68 8.62 4.33
CA LEU A 97 -4.46 8.05 3.23
C LEU A 97 -4.04 6.60 2.94
N LEU A 98 -2.74 6.36 2.78
CA LEU A 98 -2.22 5.02 2.52
C LEU A 98 -2.42 4.10 3.73
N LYS A 99 -2.19 4.60 4.94
CA LYS A 99 -2.42 3.87 6.18
C LYS A 99 -3.88 3.47 6.32
N TYR A 100 -4.80 4.40 6.03
CA TYR A 100 -6.22 4.12 5.98
C TYR A 100 -6.54 3.03 4.96
N ALA A 101 -6.03 3.12 3.73
CA ALA A 101 -6.27 2.11 2.70
C ALA A 101 -5.85 0.70 3.17
N PHE A 102 -4.62 0.58 3.70
CA PHE A 102 -4.14 -0.70 4.26
C PHE A 102 -5.00 -1.19 5.43
N CYS A 103 -5.30 -0.30 6.38
CA CYS A 103 -6.07 -0.66 7.55
C CYS A 103 -7.51 -1.06 7.20
N SER A 104 -8.15 -0.39 6.24
CA SER A 104 -9.49 -0.73 5.75
C SER A 104 -9.52 -2.11 5.10
N LEU A 105 -8.54 -2.41 4.24
CA LEU A 105 -8.41 -3.73 3.59
C LEU A 105 -8.07 -4.85 4.58
N LEU A 106 -7.42 -4.50 5.69
CA LEU A 106 -7.10 -5.41 6.79
C LEU A 106 -8.10 -5.36 7.94
N GLY A 107 -9.19 -4.57 7.83
CA GLY A 107 -10.27 -4.47 8.83
C GLY A 107 -9.84 -3.98 10.18
N ILE A 108 -8.72 -3.28 10.19
CA ILE A 108 -8.18 -2.63 11.36
C ILE A 108 -8.79 -1.23 11.37
N PRO A 109 -9.56 -0.84 12.39
CA PRO A 109 -10.08 0.51 12.47
C PRO A 109 -8.91 1.50 12.56
N TRP A 110 -8.85 2.45 11.64
CA TRP A 110 -7.84 3.51 11.65
C TRP A 110 -8.50 4.88 11.50
N ALA A 111 -8.22 5.76 12.47
CA ALA A 111 -8.69 7.13 12.44
C ALA A 111 -7.67 8.03 11.74
N ILE A 112 -8.09 8.64 10.62
CA ILE A 112 -7.32 9.64 9.89
C ILE A 112 -7.16 10.88 10.77
N LYS A 113 -5.91 11.33 10.95
CA LYS A 113 -5.60 12.52 11.77
C LYS A 113 -5.60 13.79 10.93
N ASN A 114 -5.14 13.71 9.68
CA ASN A 114 -5.05 14.84 8.77
C ASN A 114 -6.44 15.21 8.20
N LYS A 115 -6.87 16.46 8.43
CA LYS A 115 -8.17 16.98 7.96
C LYS A 115 -8.30 16.94 6.43
N LYS A 116 -7.23 17.25 5.69
CA LYS A 116 -7.22 17.22 4.22
C LYS A 116 -7.37 15.79 3.68
N ALA A 117 -6.64 14.85 4.29
CA ALA A 117 -6.77 13.43 3.98
C ALA A 117 -8.21 12.92 4.22
N LYS A 118 -8.83 13.32 5.34
CA LYS A 118 -10.23 12.96 5.63
C LYS A 118 -11.19 13.47 4.55
N LYS A 119 -11.02 14.70 4.08
CA LYS A 119 -11.86 15.27 3.01
C LYS A 119 -11.73 14.47 1.70
N LYS A 120 -10.51 14.15 1.30
CA LYS A 120 -10.23 13.36 0.09
C LYS A 120 -10.83 11.95 0.13
N ILE A 121 -10.75 11.27 1.28
CA ILE A 121 -11.36 9.94 1.44
C ILE A 121 -12.89 10.00 1.33
N LEU A 122 -13.52 11.00 1.93
CA LEU A 122 -14.97 11.14 1.83
C LEU A 122 -15.43 11.34 0.39
N ALA A 123 -14.70 12.15 -0.40
CA ALA A 123 -14.98 12.33 -1.82
C ALA A 123 -14.82 11.00 -2.60
N LEU A 124 -13.71 10.29 -2.40
CA LEU A 124 -13.45 9.02 -3.09
C LEU A 124 -14.39 7.88 -2.71
N MET A 125 -14.79 7.78 -1.43
CA MET A 125 -15.64 6.70 -0.94
C MET A 125 -17.12 6.88 -1.27
N GLN A 126 -17.60 8.12 -1.41
CA GLN A 126 -18.98 8.36 -1.83
C GLN A 126 -19.22 7.90 -3.27
N GLU A 127 -18.16 7.79 -4.06
CA GLU A 127 -18.27 7.58 -5.49
C GLU A 127 -17.87 6.18 -5.95
N ASN A 128 -17.12 5.38 -5.18
CA ASN A 128 -16.43 4.22 -5.78
C ASN A 128 -16.13 3.02 -4.86
N GLU A 129 -16.97 1.97 -4.92
CA GLU A 129 -16.65 0.62 -4.39
C GLU A 129 -15.49 -0.06 -5.15
N ASP A 130 -15.33 0.25 -6.44
CA ASP A 130 -14.36 -0.38 -7.34
C ASP A 130 -12.89 -0.17 -6.91
N LEU A 131 -12.58 0.96 -6.27
CA LEU A 131 -11.23 1.24 -5.77
C LEU A 131 -10.83 0.26 -4.67
N LEU A 132 -11.74 0.00 -3.72
CA LEU A 132 -11.47 -0.90 -2.59
C LEU A 132 -11.25 -2.32 -3.10
N GLN A 133 -12.13 -2.81 -3.97
CA GLN A 133 -12.01 -4.16 -4.55
C GLN A 133 -10.69 -4.33 -5.30
N ARG A 134 -10.25 -3.29 -6.02
CA ARG A 134 -8.99 -3.31 -6.74
C ARG A 134 -7.77 -3.33 -5.82
N LEU A 135 -7.76 -2.47 -4.82
CA LEU A 135 -6.67 -2.42 -3.83
C LEU A 135 -6.60 -3.74 -3.06
N GLU A 136 -7.74 -4.36 -2.76
CA GLU A 136 -7.83 -5.70 -2.19
C GLU A 136 -7.17 -6.74 -3.11
N ASN A 137 -7.54 -6.77 -4.39
CA ASN A 137 -6.98 -7.71 -5.36
C ASN A 137 -5.46 -7.57 -5.52
N ALA A 138 -4.95 -6.32 -5.56
CA ALA A 138 -3.53 -6.06 -5.61
C ALA A 138 -2.82 -6.56 -4.34
N LEU A 139 -3.41 -6.33 -3.17
CA LEU A 139 -2.86 -6.79 -1.89
C LEU A 139 -2.87 -8.32 -1.75
N LEU A 140 -3.95 -8.98 -2.21
CA LEU A 140 -4.06 -10.44 -2.30
C LEU A 140 -2.98 -11.01 -3.22
N THR A 141 -2.76 -10.39 -4.37
CA THR A 141 -1.72 -10.78 -5.33
C THR A 141 -0.32 -10.60 -4.74
N ALA A 142 -0.09 -9.54 -3.97
CA ALA A 142 1.17 -9.33 -3.25
C ALA A 142 1.42 -10.39 -2.16
N HIS A 143 0.35 -10.85 -1.51
CA HIS A 143 0.44 -11.84 -0.43
C HIS A 143 0.54 -13.29 -0.93
N SER A 144 -0.19 -13.63 -2.00
CA SER A 144 -0.35 -15.03 -2.46
C SER A 144 0.97 -15.78 -2.69
N PRO A 145 2.02 -15.17 -3.27
CA PRO A 145 3.32 -15.82 -3.47
C PRO A 145 4.05 -16.19 -2.17
N VAL A 146 3.81 -15.43 -1.09
CA VAL A 146 4.57 -15.54 0.17
C VAL A 146 3.78 -16.17 1.31
N LYS A 147 2.47 -16.38 1.13
CA LYS A 147 1.55 -16.85 2.19
C LYS A 147 1.91 -18.19 2.83
N TYR A 148 2.46 -19.13 2.06
CA TYR A 148 2.80 -20.48 2.54
C TYR A 148 4.22 -20.60 3.09
N GLN A 149 5.03 -19.53 2.96
CA GLN A 149 6.42 -19.55 3.40
C GLN A 149 6.58 -19.18 4.88
N GLY A 150 5.50 -18.71 5.52
CA GLY A 150 5.51 -18.35 6.94
C GLY A 150 6.25 -17.05 7.26
N TYR A 151 6.62 -16.25 6.26
CA TYR A 151 7.29 -14.96 6.42
C TYR A 151 6.31 -13.80 6.63
N THR A 152 6.83 -12.69 7.12
CA THR A 152 6.07 -11.44 7.29
C THR A 152 6.52 -10.42 6.26
N VAL A 153 5.58 -9.60 5.80
CA VAL A 153 5.86 -8.44 4.95
C VAL A 153 5.47 -7.19 5.71
N ALA A 154 6.40 -6.24 5.83
CA ALA A 154 6.17 -4.94 6.43
C ALA A 154 6.39 -3.84 5.40
N LEU A 155 5.42 -2.92 5.30
CA LEU A 155 5.53 -1.72 4.49
C LEU A 155 5.62 -0.50 5.39
N SER A 156 6.51 0.43 5.07
CA SER A 156 6.67 1.69 5.80
C SER A 156 6.85 2.88 4.86
N LEU A 157 6.42 4.07 5.31
CA LEU A 157 6.71 5.36 4.70
C LEU A 157 7.86 6.01 5.50
N GLY A 158 9.05 6.08 4.92
CA GLY A 158 10.25 6.55 5.62
C GLY A 158 10.60 5.66 6.83
N ARG A 159 10.25 6.10 8.04
CA ARG A 159 10.39 5.33 9.30
C ARG A 159 9.03 4.93 9.91
N GLN A 160 7.91 5.37 9.32
CA GLN A 160 6.58 5.17 9.88
C GLN A 160 5.92 3.93 9.27
N PRO A 161 5.50 2.93 10.06
CA PRO A 161 4.93 1.69 9.55
C PRO A 161 3.52 1.87 8.99
N LEU A 162 3.33 1.52 7.72
CA LEU A 162 2.01 1.43 7.07
C LEU A 162 1.32 0.11 7.42
N SER A 163 2.06 -0.98 7.57
CA SER A 163 1.58 -2.24 8.15
C SER A 163 2.54 -2.71 9.25
N HIS A 164 2.02 -3.32 10.33
CA HIS A 164 2.88 -3.84 11.40
C HIS A 164 3.26 -5.31 11.21
N SER A 165 2.54 -6.03 10.34
CA SER A 165 2.82 -7.43 10.01
C SER A 165 1.75 -7.92 9.03
N MET A 166 2.11 -8.18 7.77
CA MET A 166 1.24 -8.89 6.84
C MET A 166 1.34 -10.41 7.09
N ILE A 167 1.09 -10.84 8.33
CA ILE A 167 0.97 -12.25 8.76
C ILE A 167 -0.46 -12.70 8.39
N PRO A 168 -0.70 -13.97 7.98
CA PRO A 168 -1.91 -14.41 7.27
C PRO A 168 -3.18 -14.20 8.08
N LEU A 169 -3.77 -13.02 7.95
CA LEU A 169 -5.11 -12.71 8.46
C LEU A 169 -6.17 -12.83 7.37
N LEU A 170 -5.78 -12.95 6.09
CA LEU A 170 -6.71 -13.08 4.95
C LEU A 170 -7.65 -14.30 5.06
N SER A 171 -7.30 -15.35 5.82
CA SER A 171 -8.21 -16.47 6.07
C SER A 171 -9.39 -16.14 7.00
N THR A 172 -9.32 -15.04 7.76
CA THR A 172 -10.40 -14.61 8.68
C THR A 172 -11.41 -13.64 8.07
N TRP A 173 -11.11 -13.11 6.87
CA TRP A 173 -11.93 -12.11 6.17
C TRP A 173 -13.28 -12.65 5.69
N LYS A 174 -13.26 -13.83 5.05
CA LYS A 174 -14.49 -14.48 4.54
C LYS A 174 -15.47 -14.85 5.67
N GLN A 175 -14.95 -15.16 6.87
CA GLN A 175 -15.78 -15.50 8.04
C GLN A 175 -16.37 -14.27 8.75
N ARG A 176 -15.66 -13.13 8.73
CA ARG A 176 -16.12 -11.89 9.40
C ARG A 176 -17.13 -11.08 8.58
N LEU A 177 -17.00 -11.03 7.25
CA LEU A 177 -17.99 -10.40 6.39
C LEU A 177 -19.35 -11.11 6.44
N LEU A 178 -19.37 -12.44 6.49
CA LEU A 178 -20.59 -13.22 6.70
C LEU A 178 -21.27 -12.94 8.06
N SER A 179 -20.51 -12.53 9.08
CA SER A 179 -21.06 -12.19 10.40
C SER A 179 -21.59 -10.76 10.53
N LEU A 180 -21.20 -9.86 9.62
CA LEU A 180 -21.62 -8.44 9.61
C LEU A 180 -22.80 -8.18 8.66
N VAL A 181 -23.07 -9.06 7.70
CA VAL A 181 -24.25 -8.99 6.82
C VAL A 181 -25.48 -9.68 7.44
N VAL A 182 -25.32 -10.42 8.54
CA VAL A 182 -26.39 -11.14 9.25
C VAL A 182 -26.75 -10.49 10.60
N ARG A 183 -26.49 -9.19 10.78
CA ARG A 183 -26.98 -8.45 11.96
C ARG A 183 -27.51 -7.07 11.61
#